data_AF-A0A7S1QDA4-F1
#
_entry.id   AF-A0A7S1QDA4-F1
#
_cell.length_a   1.000
_cell.length_b   1.000
_cell.length_c   1.000
_cell.angle_alpha   90.00
_cell.angle_beta   90.00
_cell.angle_gamma   90.00
#
_symmetry.space_group_name_H-M   'P 1'
#
loop_
_entity.id
_entity.type
_entity.pdbx_description
1 polymer ?
#
loop_
_entity_poly.entity_id
_entity_poly.type
_entity_poly.pdbx_seq_one_letter_code
_entity_poly.pdbx_strand_id
1 'polypeptide(L)'
;RERIGTIFRIDESVWPEAFRCATVGEAELAELRRVKKNIIRMGHVQEVGLDRLLLDGGEVATGEGVLHVDCSADALSKRPAVPIWSPERITLQPVRQCQQVASAAMIGFVEAKFPDEEAKKNKIFIPCPHPNCFKDWLVGSLIMERNNAIFGKNGGTWWLMKSRLSMEAHSGVLPPLRWLA
;
A
#
# COMPACT_ATOMS: atom_id res chain seq x y z
N ARG A 1 16.98 -0.35 -1.94
CA ARG A 1 15.79 -0.85 -1.21
C ARG A 1 15.73 -2.38 -1.29
N GLU A 2 15.98 -3.00 -2.44
CA GLU A 2 16.05 -4.48 -2.55
C GLU A 2 17.21 -5.10 -1.77
N ARG A 3 18.45 -4.59 -1.96
CA ARG A 3 19.64 -5.07 -1.22
C ARG A 3 19.55 -4.98 0.31
N ILE A 4 18.63 -4.18 0.83
CA ILE A 4 18.43 -3.96 2.27
C ILE A 4 17.11 -4.58 2.76
N GLY A 5 16.50 -5.46 1.96
CA GLY A 5 15.30 -6.23 2.34
C GLY A 5 14.00 -5.44 2.46
N THR A 6 13.94 -4.20 1.95
CA THR A 6 12.70 -3.38 2.05
C THR A 6 11.66 -3.75 0.99
N ILE A 7 12.10 -4.21 -0.17
CA ILE A 7 11.25 -4.60 -1.31
C ILE A 7 11.91 -5.79 -1.97
N PHE A 8 11.12 -6.75 -2.46
CA PHE A 8 11.62 -7.93 -3.14
C PHE A 8 11.06 -8.04 -4.55
N ARG A 9 11.85 -8.61 -5.46
CA ARG A 9 11.34 -9.14 -6.73
C ARG A 9 11.08 -10.64 -6.56
N ILE A 10 9.88 -11.09 -6.90
CA ILE A 10 9.56 -12.52 -6.88
C ILE A 10 10.42 -13.23 -7.93
N ASP A 11 10.40 -12.76 -9.17
CA ASP A 11 11.28 -13.21 -10.24
C ASP A 11 12.39 -12.17 -10.48
N GLU A 12 13.64 -12.57 -10.25
CA GLU A 12 14.81 -11.69 -10.38
C GLU A 12 15.29 -11.55 -11.83
N SER A 13 14.85 -12.43 -12.73
CA SER A 13 15.26 -12.46 -14.14
C SER A 13 14.56 -11.41 -15.00
N VAL A 14 13.48 -10.81 -14.49
CA VAL A 14 12.69 -9.79 -15.18
C VAL A 14 12.54 -8.52 -14.35
N TRP A 15 12.26 -7.41 -15.03
CA TRP A 15 11.93 -6.16 -14.35
C TRP A 15 10.41 -6.12 -14.05
N PRO A 16 9.99 -5.82 -12.81
CA PRO A 16 8.57 -5.82 -12.47
C PRO A 16 7.83 -4.62 -13.08
N GLU A 17 6.65 -4.88 -13.62
CA GLU A 17 5.74 -3.85 -14.16
C GLU A 17 4.68 -3.43 -13.13
N ALA A 18 4.36 -4.32 -12.18
CA ALA A 18 3.33 -4.12 -11.18
C ALA A 18 3.89 -4.05 -9.75
N PHE A 19 3.26 -3.24 -8.90
CA PHE A 19 3.51 -3.22 -7.46
C PHE A 19 2.22 -2.88 -6.72
N ARG A 20 1.74 -3.79 -5.86
CA ARG A 20 0.44 -3.69 -5.15
C ARG A 20 0.58 -3.70 -3.62
N CYS A 21 1.76 -3.37 -3.09
CA CYS A 21 2.01 -3.35 -1.63
C CYS A 21 1.72 -4.68 -0.90
N ALA A 22 1.87 -5.82 -1.58
CA ALA A 22 1.87 -7.11 -0.91
C ALA A 22 3.03 -7.18 0.09
N THR A 23 2.74 -7.66 1.31
CA THR A 23 3.76 -7.92 2.33
C THR A 23 4.10 -9.39 2.28
N VAL A 24 5.40 -9.70 2.32
CA VAL A 24 5.90 -11.08 2.27
C VAL A 24 7.15 -11.18 3.13
N GLY A 25 7.26 -12.24 3.93
CA GLY A 25 8.49 -12.58 4.65
C GLY A 25 9.50 -13.28 3.74
N GLU A 26 10.76 -13.36 4.17
CA GLU A 26 11.81 -14.04 3.38
C GLU A 26 11.49 -15.53 3.13
N ALA A 27 10.93 -16.21 4.13
CA ALA A 27 10.51 -17.61 4.01
C ALA A 27 9.36 -17.79 3.00
N GLU A 28 8.35 -16.92 3.05
CA GLU A 28 7.23 -16.94 2.11
C GLU A 28 7.69 -16.61 0.67
N LEU A 29 8.61 -15.65 0.53
CA LEU A 29 9.23 -15.30 -0.75
C LEU A 29 10.02 -16.48 -1.32
N ALA A 30 10.74 -17.22 -0.48
CA ALA A 30 11.46 -18.42 -0.89
C ALA A 30 10.51 -19.49 -1.47
N GLU A 31 9.35 -19.70 -0.84
CA GLU A 31 8.32 -20.61 -1.35
C GLU A 31 7.71 -20.12 -2.67
N LEU A 32 7.38 -18.83 -2.80
CA LEU A 32 6.90 -18.25 -4.06
C LEU A 32 7.90 -18.46 -5.21
N ARG A 33 9.20 -18.31 -4.93
CA ARG A 33 10.29 -18.52 -5.91
C ARG A 33 10.48 -19.96 -6.36
N ARG A 34 9.83 -20.93 -5.72
CA ARG A 34 9.82 -22.33 -6.18
C ARG A 34 8.93 -22.51 -7.41
N VAL A 35 7.95 -21.62 -7.62
CA VAL A 35 7.15 -21.60 -8.84
C VAL A 35 8.00 -21.06 -9.98
N LYS A 36 8.53 -21.97 -10.81
CA LYS A 36 9.43 -21.63 -11.93
C LYS A 36 8.88 -22.03 -13.30
N LYS A 37 7.89 -22.91 -13.32
CA LYS A 37 7.28 -23.44 -14.55
C LYS A 37 5.88 -22.85 -14.70
N ASN A 38 5.38 -22.83 -15.94
CA ASN A 38 4.03 -22.39 -16.26
C ASN A 38 3.75 -20.94 -15.86
N ILE A 39 4.79 -20.11 -15.87
CA ILE A 39 4.67 -18.67 -15.67
C ILE A 39 4.33 -18.04 -17.02
N ILE A 40 3.11 -17.53 -17.14
CA ILE A 40 2.60 -16.92 -18.37
C ILE A 40 2.77 -15.40 -18.26
N ARG A 41 3.38 -14.77 -19.28
CA ARG A 41 3.62 -13.31 -19.35
C ARG A 41 2.97 -12.74 -20.61
N MET A 42 1.65 -12.82 -20.68
CA MET A 42 0.84 -12.38 -21.83
C MET A 42 -0.19 -11.32 -21.42
N GLY A 43 0.09 -10.50 -20.42
CA GLY A 43 -0.83 -9.46 -19.94
C GLY A 43 -1.97 -10.00 -19.08
N HIS A 44 -3.10 -9.27 -19.07
CA HIS A 44 -4.28 -9.62 -18.28
C HIS A 44 -5.09 -10.73 -18.94
N VAL A 45 -5.72 -11.56 -18.11
CA VAL A 45 -6.72 -12.55 -18.57
C VAL A 45 -7.98 -11.80 -18.98
N GLN A 46 -8.44 -12.05 -20.20
CA GLN A 46 -9.66 -11.49 -20.80
C GLN A 46 -10.83 -12.47 -20.69
N GLU A 47 -10.56 -13.78 -20.83
CA GLU A 47 -11.58 -14.83 -20.78
C GLU A 47 -11.00 -16.12 -20.21
N VAL A 48 -11.81 -16.82 -19.40
CA VAL A 48 -11.55 -18.20 -18.96
C VAL A 48 -12.53 -19.12 -19.68
N GLY A 49 -12.03 -19.86 -20.67
CA GLY A 49 -12.81 -20.86 -21.42
C GLY A 49 -12.71 -22.26 -20.83
N LEU A 50 -13.36 -23.24 -21.48
CA LEU A 50 -13.34 -24.65 -21.06
C LEU A 50 -11.95 -25.30 -21.20
N ASP A 51 -11.23 -24.95 -22.26
CA ASP A 51 -9.98 -25.56 -22.69
C ASP A 51 -8.87 -24.53 -22.98
N ARG A 52 -9.14 -23.23 -22.75
CA ARG A 52 -8.17 -22.16 -22.99
C ARG A 52 -8.37 -20.95 -22.07
N LEU A 53 -7.30 -20.17 -21.90
CA LEU A 53 -7.29 -18.84 -21.35
C LEU A 53 -6.99 -17.85 -22.46
N LEU A 54 -7.81 -16.82 -22.64
CA LEU A 54 -7.51 -15.68 -23.49
C LEU A 54 -6.86 -14.58 -22.64
N LEU A 55 -5.71 -14.07 -23.08
CA LEU A 55 -4.99 -12.97 -22.46
C LEU A 55 -4.68 -11.87 -23.51
N ASP A 56 -4.27 -10.68 -23.05
CA ASP A 56 -3.92 -9.56 -23.94
C ASP A 56 -2.90 -9.94 -25.03
N GLY A 57 -1.94 -10.79 -24.67
CA GLY A 57 -0.82 -11.22 -25.52
C GLY A 57 -1.03 -12.55 -26.22
N GLY A 58 -2.24 -13.12 -26.20
CA GLY A 58 -2.58 -14.37 -26.89
C GLY A 58 -3.33 -15.38 -26.03
N GLU A 59 -3.32 -16.63 -26.46
CA GLU A 59 -4.06 -17.71 -25.83
C GLU A 59 -3.13 -18.76 -25.23
N VAL A 60 -3.56 -19.35 -24.11
CA VAL A 60 -2.87 -20.47 -23.47
C VAL A 60 -3.86 -21.62 -23.30
N ALA A 61 -3.50 -22.80 -23.80
CA ALA A 61 -4.28 -24.01 -23.58
C ALA A 61 -4.39 -24.32 -22.07
N THR A 62 -5.60 -24.62 -21.62
CA THR A 62 -5.89 -25.19 -20.31
C THR A 62 -6.62 -26.52 -20.49
N GLY A 63 -7.16 -27.12 -19.42
CA GLY A 63 -7.78 -28.44 -19.50
C GLY A 63 -9.18 -28.47 -18.90
N GLU A 64 -10.03 -29.35 -19.44
CA GLU A 64 -11.28 -29.72 -18.80
C GLU A 64 -11.00 -30.26 -17.38
N GLY A 65 -11.67 -29.69 -16.38
CA GLY A 65 -11.47 -30.06 -14.96
C GLY A 65 -10.33 -29.31 -14.25
N VAL A 66 -9.71 -28.31 -14.88
CA VAL A 66 -8.78 -27.40 -14.20
C VAL A 66 -9.56 -26.34 -13.43
N LEU A 67 -9.19 -26.12 -12.17
CA LEU A 67 -9.69 -25.00 -11.36
C LEU A 67 -8.81 -23.77 -11.59
N HIS A 68 -9.40 -22.69 -12.10
CA HIS A 68 -8.76 -21.38 -12.14
C HIS A 68 -9.12 -20.58 -10.90
N VAL A 69 -8.12 -20.12 -10.15
CA VAL A 69 -8.29 -19.26 -8.97
C VAL A 69 -7.82 -17.86 -9.34
N ASP A 70 -8.75 -16.91 -9.37
CA ASP A 70 -8.43 -15.50 -9.60
C ASP A 70 -7.95 -14.83 -8.31
N CYS A 71 -6.65 -14.60 -8.23
CA CYS A 71 -5.98 -13.86 -7.15
C CYS A 71 -5.58 -12.44 -7.55
N SER A 72 -6.19 -11.87 -8.61
CA SER A 72 -5.82 -10.56 -9.16
C SER A 72 -6.57 -9.37 -8.53
N ALA A 73 -7.33 -9.60 -7.46
CA ALA A 73 -8.21 -8.59 -6.86
C ALA A 73 -7.50 -7.26 -6.53
N ASP A 74 -8.05 -6.16 -7.05
CA ASP A 74 -7.64 -4.79 -6.74
C ASP A 74 -8.58 -4.16 -5.72
N ALA A 75 -8.43 -4.54 -4.45
CA ALA A 75 -9.28 -4.07 -3.37
C ALA A 75 -9.15 -2.56 -3.09
N LEU A 76 -8.12 -1.89 -3.63
CA LEU A 76 -7.79 -0.50 -3.35
C LEU A 76 -7.35 0.23 -4.62
N SER A 77 -8.29 0.40 -5.55
CA SER A 77 -8.01 1.05 -6.82
C SER A 77 -7.44 2.46 -6.65
N LYS A 78 -6.46 2.79 -7.49
CA LYS A 78 -5.90 4.15 -7.58
C LYS A 78 -6.99 5.14 -8.03
N ARG A 79 -7.27 6.13 -7.19
CA ARG A 79 -8.26 7.19 -7.46
C ARG A 79 -7.57 8.57 -7.52
N PRO A 80 -8.15 9.53 -8.26
CA PRO A 80 -7.67 10.91 -8.23
C PRO A 80 -7.68 11.47 -6.80
N ALA A 81 -6.62 12.19 -6.43
CA ALA A 81 -6.55 12.87 -5.16
C ALA A 81 -7.53 14.04 -5.11
N VAL A 82 -8.32 14.11 -4.05
CA VAL A 82 -9.21 15.24 -3.73
C VAL A 82 -8.83 15.81 -2.35
N PRO A 83 -9.30 17.00 -1.96
CA PRO A 83 -9.12 17.47 -0.59
C PRO A 83 -9.65 16.44 0.42
N ILE A 84 -8.87 16.16 1.47
CA ILE A 84 -9.28 15.26 2.55
C ILE A 84 -10.38 15.94 3.36
N TRP A 85 -10.26 17.25 3.58
CA TRP A 85 -11.28 18.05 4.24
C TRP A 85 -11.92 19.02 3.26
N SER A 86 -13.24 19.02 3.24
CA SER A 86 -14.12 19.97 2.55
C SER A 86 -15.25 20.37 3.50
N PRO A 87 -16.02 21.44 3.22
CA PRO A 87 -17.15 21.82 4.08
C PRO A 87 -18.04 20.62 4.39
N GLU A 88 -18.26 20.35 5.68
CA GLU A 88 -19.11 19.27 6.21
C GLU A 88 -18.75 17.85 5.75
N ARG A 89 -17.53 17.63 5.23
CA ARG A 89 -17.14 16.32 4.68
C ARG A 89 -15.65 16.03 4.84
N ILE A 90 -15.38 14.82 5.33
CA ILE A 90 -14.04 14.22 5.33
C ILE A 90 -13.99 13.10 4.30
N THR A 91 -13.18 13.26 3.26
CA THR A 91 -12.92 12.22 2.26
C THR A 91 -11.69 11.41 2.67
N LEU A 92 -11.92 10.22 3.24
CA LEU A 92 -10.85 9.32 3.65
C LEU A 92 -10.02 8.89 2.44
N GLN A 93 -8.74 9.27 2.47
CA GLN A 93 -7.73 8.90 1.48
C GLN A 93 -6.46 8.46 2.22
N PRO A 94 -5.62 7.61 1.62
CA PRO A 94 -4.35 7.25 2.22
C PRO A 94 -3.49 8.49 2.44
N VAL A 95 -2.98 8.69 3.65
CA VAL A 95 -1.98 9.73 3.96
C VAL A 95 -0.63 9.11 4.33
N ARG A 96 -0.63 7.79 4.50
CA ARG A 96 0.54 6.91 4.46
C ARG A 96 0.36 5.89 3.36
N GLN A 97 1.46 5.55 2.71
CA GLN A 97 1.47 4.54 1.67
C GLN A 97 1.08 3.18 2.26
N CYS A 98 0.02 2.57 1.69
CA CYS A 98 -0.39 1.19 1.96
C CYS A 98 -0.82 0.88 3.40
N GLN A 99 -1.17 1.91 4.17
CA GLN A 99 -1.68 1.77 5.53
C GLN A 99 -2.99 2.55 5.71
N GLN A 100 -4.11 1.96 5.28
CA GLN A 100 -5.39 2.67 5.12
C GLN A 100 -6.01 2.99 6.49
N VAL A 101 -5.94 2.02 7.42
CA VAL A 101 -6.46 2.18 8.78
C VAL A 101 -5.62 3.18 9.58
N ALA A 102 -4.29 3.13 9.47
CA ALA A 102 -3.41 4.11 10.10
C ALA A 102 -3.65 5.53 9.54
N SER A 103 -3.84 5.64 8.22
CA SER A 103 -4.17 6.90 7.55
C SER A 103 -5.47 7.51 8.08
N ALA A 104 -6.54 6.72 8.20
CA ALA A 104 -7.80 7.19 8.75
C ALA A 104 -7.67 7.68 10.21
N ALA A 105 -6.90 6.97 11.04
CA ALA A 105 -6.65 7.38 12.41
C ALA A 105 -5.83 8.69 12.50
N MET A 106 -4.85 8.88 11.61
CA MET A 106 -4.09 10.13 11.52
C MET A 106 -4.96 11.29 11.06
N ILE A 107 -5.86 11.07 10.10
CA ILE A 107 -6.87 12.05 9.69
C ILE A 107 -7.75 12.43 10.89
N GLY A 108 -8.25 11.46 11.64
CA GLY A 108 -9.04 11.70 12.85
C GLY A 108 -8.29 12.50 13.91
N PHE A 109 -7.00 12.24 14.12
CA PHE A 109 -6.17 13.04 15.02
C PHE A 109 -6.08 14.51 14.58
N VAL A 110 -5.82 14.75 13.29
CA VAL A 110 -5.70 16.11 12.76
C VAL A 110 -7.04 16.85 12.81
N GLU A 111 -8.14 16.15 12.55
CA GLU A 111 -9.49 16.68 12.68
C GLU A 111 -9.78 17.14 14.12
N ALA A 112 -9.52 16.28 15.11
CA ALA A 112 -9.78 16.60 16.51
C ALA A 112 -8.90 17.75 17.03
N LYS A 113 -7.71 17.94 16.45
CA LYS A 113 -6.74 18.96 16.91
C LYS A 113 -6.97 20.34 16.30
N PHE A 114 -7.51 20.40 15.09
CA PHE A 114 -7.68 21.63 14.33
C PHE A 114 -9.11 21.74 13.80
N PRO A 115 -10.11 21.86 14.71
CA PRO A 115 -11.50 22.04 14.30
C PRO A 115 -11.63 23.28 13.42
N ASP A 116 -12.46 23.18 12.37
CA ASP A 116 -12.78 24.27 11.44
C ASP A 116 -11.57 24.92 10.69
N GLU A 117 -10.41 24.24 10.65
CA GLU A 117 -9.22 24.70 9.92
C GLU A 117 -8.91 23.85 8.66
N GLU A 118 -9.86 23.66 7.75
CA GLU A 118 -9.76 22.76 6.57
C GLU A 118 -8.50 23.03 5.73
N ALA A 119 -8.18 24.30 5.50
CA ALA A 119 -7.01 24.70 4.72
C ALA A 119 -5.69 24.29 5.38
N LYS A 120 -5.62 24.31 6.71
CA LYS A 120 -4.44 23.88 7.47
C LYS A 120 -4.36 22.35 7.52
N LYS A 121 -5.48 21.67 7.75
CA LYS A 121 -5.56 20.21 7.75
C LYS A 121 -5.10 19.62 6.40
N ASN A 122 -5.56 20.18 5.28
CA ASN A 122 -5.12 19.80 3.93
C ASN A 122 -3.67 20.22 3.58
N LYS A 123 -3.06 21.15 4.33
CA LYS A 123 -1.61 21.42 4.22
C LYS A 123 -0.80 20.36 4.98
N ILE A 124 -1.32 19.86 6.11
CA ILE A 124 -0.67 18.81 6.90
C ILE A 124 -0.61 17.52 6.09
N PHE A 125 -1.76 17.05 5.60
CA PHE A 125 -1.82 15.85 4.79
C PHE A 125 -2.24 16.12 3.36
N ILE A 126 -1.44 15.57 2.44
CA ILE A 126 -1.86 15.39 1.05
C ILE A 126 -2.03 13.88 0.76
N PRO A 127 -2.97 13.46 -0.09
CA PRO A 127 -3.18 12.05 -0.38
C PRO A 127 -1.95 11.36 -0.98
N CYS A 128 -1.57 10.21 -0.43
CA CYS A 128 -0.64 9.26 -1.03
C CYS A 128 -1.39 8.45 -2.12
N PRO A 129 -0.88 8.38 -3.36
CA PRO A 129 -1.47 7.53 -4.38
C PRO A 129 -1.33 6.05 -4.00
N HIS A 130 -2.35 5.24 -4.29
CA HIS A 130 -2.19 3.78 -4.28
C HIS A 130 -1.27 3.37 -5.43
N PRO A 131 -0.26 2.52 -5.17
CA PRO A 131 0.67 2.16 -6.23
C PRO A 131 0.10 1.07 -7.13
N ASN A 132 0.30 1.24 -8.43
CA ASN A 132 0.06 0.19 -9.42
C ASN A 132 1.38 -0.33 -10.01
N CYS A 133 2.42 0.51 -10.03
CA CYS A 133 3.75 0.17 -10.51
C CYS A 133 4.84 0.65 -9.53
N PHE A 134 6.08 0.24 -9.77
CA PHE A 134 7.22 0.63 -8.93
C PHE A 134 7.41 2.16 -8.83
N LYS A 135 7.15 2.92 -9.90
CA LYS A 135 7.29 4.39 -9.88
C LYS A 135 6.32 5.02 -8.89
N ASP A 136 5.10 4.48 -8.77
CA ASP A 136 4.12 4.98 -7.81
C ASP A 136 4.58 4.74 -6.36
N TRP A 137 5.33 3.67 -6.10
CA TRP A 137 5.91 3.43 -4.78
C TRP A 137 6.88 4.55 -4.38
N LEU A 138 7.70 5.05 -5.32
CA LEU A 138 8.61 6.18 -5.07
C LEU A 138 7.84 7.46 -4.74
N VAL A 139 6.81 7.79 -5.53
CA VAL A 139 5.98 8.98 -5.30
C VAL A 139 5.25 8.88 -3.97
N GLY A 140 4.64 7.72 -3.68
CA GLY A 140 3.98 7.44 -2.41
C GLY A 140 4.91 7.59 -1.21
N SER A 141 6.16 7.12 -1.33
CA SER A 141 7.17 7.23 -0.27
C SER A 141 7.54 8.68 -0.01
N LEU A 142 7.78 9.49 -1.04
CA LEU A 142 8.09 10.92 -0.88
C LEU A 142 6.96 11.69 -0.20
N ILE A 143 5.70 11.42 -0.60
CA ILE A 143 4.53 12.04 0.01
C ILE A 143 4.38 11.59 1.47
N MET A 144 4.58 10.31 1.76
CA MET A 144 4.53 9.78 3.12
C MET A 144 5.56 10.47 4.02
N GLU A 145 6.80 10.63 3.57
CA GLU A 145 7.84 11.33 4.34
C GLU A 145 7.49 12.80 4.58
N ARG A 146 6.97 13.50 3.56
CA ARG A 146 6.46 14.88 3.70
C ARG A 146 5.35 14.95 4.76
N ASN A 147 4.37 14.07 4.64
CA ASN A 147 3.22 14.01 5.56
C ASN A 147 3.69 13.72 6.99
N ASN A 148 4.59 12.75 7.19
CA ASN A 148 5.17 12.42 8.49
C ASN A 148 5.92 13.62 9.09
N ALA A 149 6.73 14.34 8.30
CA ALA A 149 7.47 15.50 8.77
C ALA A 149 6.55 16.64 9.23
N ILE A 150 5.53 16.99 8.45
CA ILE A 150 4.60 18.07 8.80
C ILE A 150 3.69 17.63 9.96
N PHE A 151 3.21 16.38 9.95
CA PHE A 151 2.42 15.82 11.04
C PHE A 151 3.20 15.82 12.37
N GLY A 152 4.48 15.46 12.32
CA GLY A 152 5.39 15.51 13.47
C GLY A 152 5.51 16.92 14.06
N LYS A 153 5.70 17.94 13.21
CA LYS A 153 5.70 19.37 13.62
C LYS A 153 4.37 19.82 14.26
N ASN A 154 3.28 19.10 13.99
CA ASN A 154 1.95 19.34 14.56
C ASN A 154 1.64 18.38 15.73
N GLY A 155 2.66 17.83 16.40
CA GLY A 155 2.52 16.99 17.60
C GLY A 155 2.14 15.55 17.32
N GLY A 156 2.16 15.11 16.06
CA GLY A 156 1.85 13.75 15.65
C GLY A 156 2.89 12.72 16.10
N THR A 157 4.14 13.12 16.33
CA THR A 157 5.24 12.21 16.71
C THR A 157 4.92 11.38 17.96
N TRP A 158 4.48 12.04 19.03
CA TRP A 158 4.13 11.37 20.29
C TRP A 158 2.92 10.46 20.14
N TRP A 159 1.95 10.88 19.33
CA TRP A 159 0.77 10.07 19.06
C TRP A 159 1.14 8.80 18.29
N LEU A 160 1.99 8.89 17.25
CA LEU A 160 2.46 7.72 16.50
C LEU A 160 3.12 6.71 17.43
N MET A 161 4.02 7.13 18.31
CA MET A 161 4.72 6.22 19.22
C MET A 161 3.79 5.44 20.19
N LYS A 162 2.58 5.97 20.46
CA LYS A 162 1.58 5.29 21.31
C LYS A 162 0.49 4.58 20.51
N SER A 163 0.30 4.94 19.25
CA SER A 163 -0.75 4.38 18.41
C SER A 163 -0.42 2.97 17.96
N ARG A 164 -1.25 1.99 18.33
CA ARG A 164 -1.11 0.58 17.88
C ARG A 164 -1.15 0.40 16.36
N LEU A 165 -1.66 1.40 15.63
CA LEU A 165 -1.78 1.39 14.17
C LEU A 165 -0.51 1.91 13.48
N SER A 166 0.46 2.43 14.22
CA SER A 166 1.72 2.91 13.69
C SER A 166 2.78 1.81 13.77
N MET A 167 3.70 1.78 12.81
CA MET A 167 4.86 0.87 12.88
C MET A 167 5.83 1.33 13.97
N GLU A 168 5.89 2.65 14.20
CA GLU A 168 6.74 3.34 15.17
C GLU A 168 6.46 2.87 16.60
N ALA A 169 5.22 2.50 16.92
CA ALA A 169 4.86 1.97 18.23
C ALA A 169 5.39 0.54 18.45
N HIS A 170 5.83 -0.16 17.40
CA HIS A 170 6.28 -1.56 17.44
C HIS A 170 7.76 -1.75 17.11
N SER A 171 8.48 -0.67 16.74
CA SER A 171 9.90 -0.74 16.34
C SER A 171 10.89 -0.78 17.52
N GLY A 172 10.42 -0.88 18.77
CA GLY A 172 11.27 -1.06 19.95
C GLY A 172 12.13 0.15 20.34
N VAL A 173 12.02 1.28 19.63
CA VAL A 173 12.81 2.50 19.86
C VAL A 173 12.50 3.15 21.23
N LEU A 174 11.44 2.70 21.92
CA LEU A 174 11.10 3.10 23.30
C LEU A 174 10.72 1.88 24.17
N PRO A 175 11.59 1.42 25.10
CA PRO A 175 11.17 0.66 26.28
C PRO A 175 10.93 1.60 27.49
N PRO A 176 10.33 1.13 28.60
CA PRO A 176 8.94 0.74 28.82
C PRO A 176 8.06 1.93 29.27
N LEU A 177 8.06 3.08 28.58
CA LEU A 177 7.09 4.16 28.89
C LEU A 177 5.66 3.84 28.43
N ARG A 178 5.46 2.70 27.75
CA ARG A 178 4.14 2.18 27.33
C ARG A 178 3.23 1.80 28.50
N TRP A 179 3.78 1.62 29.71
CA TRP A 179 3.06 1.14 30.90
C TRP A 179 2.87 2.20 32.01
N LEU A 180 3.27 3.45 31.77
CA LEU A 180 3.22 4.54 32.76
C LEU A 180 2.18 5.63 32.42
N ALA A 181 1.10 5.28 31.71
CA ALA A 181 -0.02 6.17 31.44
C ALA A 181 -1.35 5.48 31.71
#